data_AF-A9WUI0-F1
#
_entry.id   AF-A9WUI0-F1
#
_cell.length_a   1.000
_cell.length_b   1.000
_cell.length_c   1.000
_cell.angle_alpha   90.00
_cell.angle_beta   90.00
_cell.angle_gamma   90.00
#
_symmetry.space_group_name_H-M   'P 1'
#
loop_
_entity.id
_entity.type
_entity.pdbx_description
1 polymer ?
#
loop_
_entity_poly.entity_id
_entity_poly.type
_entity_poly.pdbx_seq_one_letter_code
_entity_poly.pdbx_strand_id
1 'polypeptide(L)'
;MVIWSRWGILVVLCVILGMLPTLALGGALNAGRGKTPAMLIGIGLIVSGVLTFLFAKFLLPKMDKPRPVTINQQLAQPYVNEHGVTMTQQTVQAVDPNTGRPVFYAPKSTLFFIPVMIGAYILPALGLIFVVVGLISAK
;
A
#
# COMPACT_ATOMS: atom_id res chain seq x y z
N MET A 1 -13.87 8.21 13.86
CA MET A 1 -13.61 7.78 12.47
C MET A 1 -12.27 7.07 12.47
N VAL A 2 -12.30 5.73 12.54
CA VAL A 2 -11.07 4.94 12.64
C VAL A 2 -10.38 5.01 11.28
N ILE A 3 -9.34 5.84 11.19
CA ILE A 3 -8.45 5.99 10.04
C ILE A 3 -7.64 4.69 9.91
N TRP A 4 -8.31 3.63 9.47
CA TRP A 4 -7.72 2.42 8.92
C TRP A 4 -7.17 2.80 7.54
N SER A 5 -5.95 3.33 7.47
CA SER A 5 -5.45 3.90 6.21
C SER A 5 -3.91 3.88 6.17
N ARG A 6 -3.22 3.23 5.23
CA ARG A 6 -3.67 2.63 3.96
C ARG A 6 -2.67 1.61 3.36
N TRP A 7 -1.61 1.21 4.07
CA TRP A 7 -0.41 0.62 3.41
C TRP A 7 0.12 -0.71 3.95
N GLY A 8 -0.10 -1.07 5.21
CA GLY A 8 0.31 -2.40 5.72
C GLY A 8 -0.38 -3.56 5.00
N ILE A 9 -1.65 -3.36 4.63
CA ILE A 9 -2.42 -4.33 3.83
C ILE A 9 -1.83 -4.55 2.43
N LEU A 10 -1.05 -3.60 1.91
CA LEU A 10 -0.40 -3.80 0.62
C LEU A 10 0.71 -4.82 0.68
N VAL A 11 1.44 -4.90 1.81
CA VAL A 11 2.45 -5.95 1.99
C VAL A 11 1.76 -7.30 1.92
N VAL A 12 0.61 -7.45 2.58
CA VAL A 12 -0.22 -8.66 2.50
C VAL A 12 -0.68 -8.92 1.05
N LEU A 13 -1.12 -7.90 0.32
CA LEU A 13 -1.56 -8.02 -1.06
C LEU A 13 -0.39 -8.40 -2.01
N CYS A 14 0.80 -7.84 -1.83
CA CYS A 14 2.01 -8.21 -2.57
C CYS A 14 2.46 -9.64 -2.22
N VAL A 15 2.30 -10.06 -0.96
CA VAL A 15 2.53 -11.46 -0.55
C VAL A 15 1.57 -12.39 -1.29
N ILE A 16 0.27 -12.08 -1.26
CA ILE A 16 -0.75 -12.87 -1.97
C ILE A 16 -0.45 -12.93 -3.48
N LEU A 17 -0.12 -11.80 -4.11
CA LEU A 17 0.19 -11.74 -5.54
C LEU A 17 1.46 -12.49 -5.94
N GLY A 18 2.49 -12.51 -5.10
CA GLY A 18 3.71 -13.27 -5.37
C GLY A 18 3.57 -14.76 -5.04
N MET A 19 2.82 -15.12 -4.01
CA MET A 19 2.65 -16.50 -3.55
C MET A 19 1.60 -17.30 -4.32
N LEU A 20 0.44 -16.72 -4.64
CA LEU A 20 -0.63 -17.46 -5.33
C LEU A 20 -0.16 -18.10 -6.64
N PRO A 21 0.55 -17.39 -7.54
CA PRO A 21 1.01 -17.98 -8.79
C PRO A 21 2.05 -19.08 -8.58
N THR A 22 2.98 -18.91 -7.63
CA THR A 22 4.04 -19.91 -7.40
C THR A 22 3.50 -21.16 -6.71
N LEU A 23 2.51 -21.02 -5.82
CA LEU A 23 1.78 -22.13 -5.21
C LEU A 23 0.89 -22.85 -6.23
N ALA A 24 0.18 -22.11 -7.08
CA ALA A 24 -0.65 -22.69 -8.15
C ALA A 24 0.21 -23.47 -9.16
N LEU A 25 1.33 -22.88 -9.59
CA LEU A 25 2.31 -23.55 -10.45
C LEU A 25 2.89 -24.79 -9.75
N GLY A 26 3.24 -24.68 -8.47
CA GLY A 26 3.75 -25.81 -7.69
C GLY A 26 2.74 -26.94 -7.53
N GLY A 27 1.46 -26.62 -7.35
CA GLY A 27 0.37 -27.58 -7.31
C GLY A 27 0.15 -28.26 -8.66
N ALA A 28 0.21 -27.51 -9.76
CA ALA A 28 0.09 -28.06 -11.11
C ALA A 28 1.26 -28.99 -11.49
N LEU A 29 2.50 -28.55 -11.22
CA LEU A 29 3.70 -29.31 -11.55
C LEU A 29 3.91 -30.55 -10.65
N ASN A 30 3.37 -30.54 -9.43
CA ASN A 30 3.49 -31.63 -8.47
C ASN A 30 2.17 -32.33 -8.19
N ALA A 31 1.21 -32.26 -9.11
CA ALA A 31 -0.06 -32.98 -9.01
C ALA A 31 0.24 -34.48 -8.79
N GLY A 32 -0.10 -34.99 -7.60
CA GLY A 32 0.14 -36.39 -7.20
C GLY A 32 1.37 -36.64 -6.30
N ARG A 33 2.28 -35.68 -6.09
CA ARG A 33 3.43 -35.81 -5.16
C ARG A 33 3.22 -35.22 -3.77
N GLY A 34 2.07 -34.58 -3.53
CA GLY A 34 1.56 -34.20 -2.20
C GLY A 34 2.31 -33.05 -1.47
N LYS A 35 3.49 -32.62 -1.93
CA LYS A 35 4.26 -31.54 -1.30
C LYS A 35 4.70 -30.50 -2.32
N THR A 36 4.35 -29.24 -2.06
CA THR A 36 4.92 -28.10 -2.80
C THR A 36 6.40 -27.96 -2.44
N PRO A 37 7.33 -27.93 -3.40
CA PRO A 37 8.75 -27.81 -3.11
C PRO A 37 9.05 -26.48 -2.43
N ALA A 38 9.86 -26.51 -1.37
CA ALA A 38 10.24 -25.33 -0.58
C ALA A 38 10.86 -24.22 -1.45
N MET A 39 11.50 -24.59 -2.56
CA MET A 39 12.02 -23.66 -3.56
C MET A 39 10.94 -22.76 -4.17
N LEU A 40 9.74 -23.28 -4.47
CA LEU A 40 8.65 -22.47 -5.05
C LEU A 40 8.04 -21.50 -4.04
N ILE A 41 7.99 -21.90 -2.76
CA ILE A 41 7.63 -21.00 -1.65
C ILE A 41 8.66 -19.88 -1.56
N GLY A 42 9.95 -20.21 -1.65
CA GLY A 42 11.03 -19.23 -1.65
C GLY A 42 10.98 -18.24 -2.81
N ILE A 43 10.72 -18.73 -4.03
CA ILE A 43 10.51 -17.88 -5.22
C ILE A 43 9.31 -16.95 -5.02
N GLY A 44 8.20 -17.46 -4.48
CA GLY A 44 7.02 -16.64 -4.19
C GLY A 44 7.32 -15.48 -3.25
N LEU A 45 8.06 -15.74 -2.16
CA LEU A 45 8.50 -14.71 -1.22
C LEU A 45 9.44 -13.67 -1.85
N ILE A 46 10.37 -14.09 -2.71
CA ILE A 46 11.25 -13.16 -3.43
C ILE A 46 10.43 -12.25 -4.34
N VAL A 47 9.51 -12.80 -5.12
CA VAL A 47 8.61 -12.03 -6.01
C VAL A 47 7.77 -11.05 -5.20
N SER A 48 7.19 -11.50 -4.08
CA SER A 48 6.46 -10.63 -3.15
C SER A 48 7.32 -9.50 -2.59
N GLY A 49 8.58 -9.78 -2.27
CA GLY A 49 9.56 -8.79 -1.84
C GLY A 49 9.84 -7.72 -2.89
N VAL A 50 10.06 -8.13 -4.14
CA VAL A 50 10.28 -7.24 -5.28
C VAL A 50 9.03 -6.38 -5.55
N LEU A 51 7.84 -6.97 -5.54
CA LEU A 51 6.58 -6.22 -5.67
C LEU A 51 6.43 -5.18 -4.56
N THR A 52 6.73 -5.58 -3.32
CA THR A 52 6.69 -4.68 -2.15
C THR A 52 7.69 -3.51 -2.32
N PHE A 53 8.89 -3.78 -2.83
CA PHE A 53 9.90 -2.76 -3.13
C PHE A 53 9.43 -1.77 -4.20
N LEU A 54 8.90 -2.27 -5.32
CA LEU A 54 8.39 -1.43 -6.41
C LEU A 54 7.24 -0.57 -5.92
N PHE A 55 6.35 -1.13 -5.11
CA PHE A 55 5.24 -0.39 -4.52
C PHE A 55 5.75 0.71 -3.58
N ALA A 56 6.71 0.38 -2.72
CA ALA A 56 7.31 1.33 -1.80
C ALA A 56 8.02 2.48 -2.52
N LYS A 57 8.74 2.19 -3.60
CA LYS A 57 9.53 3.17 -4.34
C LYS A 57 8.68 4.06 -5.25
N PHE A 58 7.64 3.52 -5.89
CA PHE A 58 6.93 4.23 -6.95
C PHE A 58 5.50 4.66 -6.60
N LEU A 59 4.79 3.90 -5.76
CA LEU A 59 3.38 4.18 -5.46
C LEU A 59 3.20 4.94 -4.13
N LEU A 60 3.95 4.60 -3.07
CA LEU A 60 3.85 5.33 -1.79
C LEU A 60 4.09 6.84 -1.96
N PRO A 61 5.14 7.32 -2.67
CA PRO A 61 5.38 8.76 -2.79
C PRO A 61 4.28 9.51 -3.54
N LYS A 62 3.53 8.82 -4.42
CA LYS A 62 2.42 9.43 -5.16
C LYS A 62 1.16 9.57 -4.31
N MET A 63 0.97 8.68 -3.35
CA MET A 63 -0.22 8.62 -2.53
C MET A 63 -0.07 9.36 -1.20
N ASP A 64 1.15 9.51 -0.69
CA ASP A 64 1.47 10.33 0.50
C ASP A 64 1.72 11.82 0.16
N LYS A 65 1.34 12.27 -1.04
CA LYS A 65 1.47 13.69 -1.40
C LYS A 65 0.61 14.55 -0.45
N PRO A 66 1.18 15.60 0.17
CA PRO A 66 0.43 16.50 1.03
C PRO A 66 -0.69 17.15 0.21
N ARG A 67 -1.91 17.13 0.75
CA ARG A 67 -3.08 17.73 0.12
C ARG A 67 -3.54 18.93 0.96
N PRO A 68 -3.96 20.03 0.31
CA PRO A 68 -4.53 21.16 1.04
C PRO A 68 -5.82 20.68 1.72
N VAL A 69 -5.97 21.03 2.99
CA VAL A 69 -7.23 20.79 3.71
C VAL A 69 -8.24 21.80 3.18
N THR A 70 -9.42 21.35 2.77
CA THR A 70 -10.52 22.24 2.36
C THR A 70 -11.61 22.24 3.42
N ILE A 71 -12.14 23.43 3.71
CA ILE A 71 -13.26 23.64 4.63
C ILE A 71 -14.42 24.29 3.86
N ASN A 72 -15.64 23.89 4.18
CA ASN A 72 -16.83 24.53 3.64
C ASN A 72 -17.16 25.73 4.53
N GLN A 73 -17.03 26.94 4.00
CA GLN A 73 -17.43 28.18 4.65
C GLN A 73 -18.82 28.57 4.15
N GLN A 74 -19.67 29.08 5.05
CA GLN A 74 -20.94 29.68 4.63
C GLN A 74 -20.66 31.00 3.92
N LEU A 75 -21.28 31.19 2.76
CA LEU A 75 -21.18 32.44 2.02
C LEU A 75 -22.01 33.50 2.75
N ALA A 76 -21.42 34.69 2.95
CA ALA A 76 -22.11 35.82 3.56
C ALA A 76 -23.34 36.27 2.74
N GLN A 77 -23.30 36.04 1.42
CA GLN A 77 -24.42 36.25 0.52
C GLN A 77 -24.56 35.01 -0.39
N PRO A 78 -25.71 34.32 -0.39
CA PRO A 78 -25.96 33.23 -1.32
C PRO A 78 -25.92 33.75 -2.75
N TYR A 79 -25.20 33.08 -3.64
CA TYR A 79 -25.17 33.41 -5.07
C TYR A 79 -25.73 32.24 -5.89
N VAL A 80 -26.34 32.57 -7.02
CA VAL A 80 -26.87 31.59 -7.97
C VAL A 80 -25.77 31.25 -8.96
N ASN A 81 -25.39 29.98 -9.02
CA ASN A 81 -24.36 29.51 -9.95
C ASN A 81 -24.92 29.49 -11.40
N GLU A 82 -24.05 29.30 -12.40
CA GLU A 82 -24.40 29.23 -13.83
C GLU A 82 -25.48 28.16 -14.15
N HIS A 83 -25.66 27.18 -13.26
CA HIS A 83 -26.68 26.14 -13.33
C HIS A 83 -27.99 26.46 -12.60
N GLY A 84 -28.20 27.70 -12.15
CA GLY A 84 -29.43 28.11 -11.45
C GLY A 84 -29.56 27.61 -10.00
N VAL A 85 -28.49 27.02 -9.44
CA VAL A 85 -28.48 26.49 -8.07
C VAL A 85 -27.95 27.54 -7.10
N THR A 86 -28.72 27.81 -6.04
CA THR A 86 -28.32 28.72 -4.96
C THR A 86 -27.25 28.07 -4.09
N MET A 87 -26.02 28.55 -4.18
CA MET A 87 -24.90 28.10 -3.37
C MET A 87 -24.85 28.92 -2.08
N THR A 88 -25.08 28.27 -0.95
CA THR A 88 -24.96 28.88 0.40
C THR A 88 -23.62 28.56 1.07
N GLN A 89 -22.82 27.67 0.48
CA GLN A 89 -21.52 27.25 0.99
C GLN A 89 -20.47 27.32 -0.12
N GLN A 90 -19.26 27.76 0.24
CA GLN A 90 -18.09 27.76 -0.62
C GLN A 90 -16.98 26.92 0.00
N THR A 91 -16.39 26.04 -0.80
CA THR A 91 -15.23 25.24 -0.40
C THR A 91 -13.97 26.08 -0.53
N VAL A 92 -13.34 26.44 0.58
CA VAL A 92 -12.12 27.26 0.63
C VAL A 92 -10.99 26.45 1.27
N GLN A 93 -9.73 26.71 0.89
CA GLN A 93 -8.59 26.08 1.57
C GLN A 93 -8.52 26.56 3.02
N ALA A 94 -8.29 25.63 3.95
CA ALA A 94 -8.08 25.94 5.34
C ALA A 94 -6.74 26.66 5.48
N VAL A 95 -6.77 27.84 6.08
CA VAL A 95 -5.60 28.67 6.37
C VAL A 95 -5.44 28.75 7.88
N ASP A 96 -4.22 28.63 8.38
CA ASP A 96 -3.92 28.78 9.80
C ASP A 96 -4.13 30.26 10.21
N PRO A 97 -4.99 30.54 11.21
CA PRO A 97 -5.30 31.91 11.63
C PRO A 97 -4.10 32.71 12.13
N ASN A 98 -3.06 32.05 12.64
CA ASN A 98 -1.91 32.72 13.21
C ASN A 98 -0.80 32.98 12.18
N THR A 99 -0.70 32.13 11.16
CA THR A 99 0.41 32.20 10.19
C THR A 99 -0.02 32.61 8.79
N GLY A 100 -1.32 32.62 8.49
CA GLY A 100 -1.85 32.94 7.15
C GLY A 100 -1.45 31.93 6.08
N ARG A 101 -0.86 30.78 6.45
CA ARG A 101 -0.40 29.76 5.53
C ARG A 101 -1.46 28.68 5.33
N PRO A 102 -1.58 28.12 4.11
CA PRO A 102 -2.49 27.00 3.87
C PRO A 102 -2.08 25.79 4.70
N VAL A 103 -3.06 25.16 5.35
CA VAL A 103 -2.87 23.97 6.16
C VAL A 103 -2.82 22.77 5.23
N PHE A 104 -1.66 22.12 5.18
CA PHE A 104 -1.49 20.87 4.45
C PHE A 104 -1.65 19.69 5.40
N TYR A 105 -2.48 18.73 5.01
CA TYR A 105 -2.57 17.46 5.70
C TYR A 105 -1.64 16.45 5.00
N ALA A 106 -0.64 15.99 5.74
CA ALA A 106 0.18 14.85 5.35
C ALA A 106 -0.28 13.64 6.19
N PRO A 107 -0.93 12.63 5.60
CA PRO A 107 -1.30 11.43 6.33
C PRO A 107 -0.01 10.73 6.83
N LYS A 108 0.09 10.49 8.15
CA LYS A 108 1.16 9.66 8.73
C LYS A 108 0.56 8.33 9.17
N SER A 109 1.08 7.22 8.66
CA SER A 109 0.55 5.86 8.83
C SER A 109 1.29 5.13 9.96
N THR A 110 0.57 4.50 10.90
CA THR A 110 1.18 3.92 12.13
C THR A 110 0.68 2.51 12.52
N LEU A 111 -0.24 1.86 11.78
CA LEU A 111 -0.97 0.71 12.32
C LEU A 111 -0.32 -0.67 12.13
N PHE A 112 0.51 -0.90 11.12
CA PHE A 112 1.33 -2.12 11.02
C PHE A 112 2.79 -1.70 11.17
N PHE A 113 3.39 -2.07 12.30
CA PHE A 113 4.76 -1.73 12.71
C PHE A 113 5.87 -2.20 11.76
N ILE A 114 5.53 -2.85 10.64
CA ILE A 114 6.45 -3.20 9.57
C ILE A 114 6.31 -2.12 8.49
N PRO A 115 7.18 -1.10 8.46
CA PRO A 115 7.32 -0.24 7.29
C PRO A 115 7.34 -1.09 6.03
N VAL A 116 6.58 -0.70 5.00
CA VAL A 116 6.59 -1.37 3.69
C VAL A 116 8.03 -1.55 3.18
N MET A 117 8.91 -0.59 3.51
CA MET A 117 10.34 -0.66 3.24
C MET A 117 11.05 -1.83 3.93
N ILE A 118 10.69 -2.18 5.18
CA ILE A 118 11.25 -3.34 5.88
C ILE A 118 10.76 -4.64 5.24
N GLY A 119 9.48 -4.70 4.84
CA GLY A 119 8.91 -5.85 4.13
C GLY A 119 9.65 -6.17 2.83
N ALA A 120 10.11 -5.15 2.11
CA ALA A 120 10.92 -5.29 0.90
C ALA A 120 12.27 -6.00 1.11
N TYR A 121 12.81 -6.02 2.34
CA TYR A 121 14.05 -6.72 2.67
C TYR A 121 13.82 -8.05 3.38
N ILE A 122 12.84 -8.13 4.28
CA ILE A 122 12.54 -9.36 5.03
C ILE A 122 12.01 -10.46 4.10
N LEU A 123 11.08 -10.13 3.21
CA LEU A 123 10.48 -11.11 2.30
C LEU A 123 11.50 -11.81 1.39
N PRO A 124 12.39 -11.11 0.65
CA PRO A 124 13.37 -11.79 -0.18
C PRO A 124 14.44 -12.50 0.65
N ALA A 125 14.82 -11.99 1.83
CA ALA A 125 15.75 -12.68 2.73
C ALA A 125 15.19 -14.04 3.18
N LEU A 126 13.93 -14.07 3.64
CA LEU A 126 13.23 -15.31 3.97
C LEU A 126 13.09 -16.21 2.74
N GLY A 127 12.70 -15.64 1.59
CA GLY A 127 12.57 -16.39 0.35
C GLY A 127 13.86 -17.09 -0.07
N LEU A 128 15.00 -16.40 0.07
CA LEU A 128 16.32 -16.96 -0.24
C LEU A 128 16.67 -18.15 0.67
N ILE A 129 16.33 -18.07 1.96
CA ILE A 129 16.47 -19.21 2.89
C ILE A 129 15.66 -20.41 2.41
N PHE A 130 14.39 -20.21 2.03
CA PHE A 130 13.53 -21.29 1.51
C PHE A 130 14.04 -21.89 0.20
N VAL A 131 14.62 -21.07 -0.69
CA VAL A 131 15.27 -21.57 -1.92
C VAL A 131 16.46 -22.46 -1.58
N VAL A 132 17.34 -22.03 -0.67
CA VAL A 132 18.52 -22.80 -0.25
C VAL A 132 18.09 -24.13 0.41
N VAL A 133 17.14 -24.09 1.34
CA VAL A 133 16.59 -25.30 1.97
C VAL A 133 16.01 -26.23 0.91
N GLY A 134 15.22 -25.70 -0.04
CA GLY A 134 14.67 -26.49 -1.13
C GLY A 134 15.72 -27.16 -2.00
N LEU A 135 16.83 -26.48 -2.31
CA LEU A 135 17.94 -27.03 -3.09
C LEU A 135 18.70 -28.12 -2.31
N ILE A 136 18.90 -27.94 -1.00
CA ILE A 136 19.55 -28.95 -0.15
C ILE A 136 18.67 -30.19 -0.01
N SER A 137 17.37 -30.01 0.23
CA SER A 137 16.41 -31.12 0.38
C SER A 137 16.07 -31.84 -0.92
N ALA A 138 16.43 -31.28 -2.08
CA ALA A 138 16.24 -31.91 -3.38
C ALA A 138 17.40 -32.82 -3.81
N LYS A 139 18.53 -32.79 -3.09
CA LYS A 139 19.59 -33.80 -3.17
C LYS A 139 19.22 -35.03 -2.36
#